data_AF-A0A6P6PMD2-F1
#
_entry.id   AF-A0A6P6PMD2-F1
#
_cell.length_a   1.000
_cell.length_b   1.000
_cell.length_c   1.000
_cell.angle_alpha   90.00
_cell.angle_beta   90.00
_cell.angle_gamma   90.00
#
_symmetry.space_group_name_H-M   'P 1'
#
loop_
_entity.id
_entity.type
_entity.pdbx_description
1 polymer ?
#
loop_
_entity_poly.entity_id
_entity_poly.type
_entity_poly.pdbx_seq_one_letter_code
_entity_poly.pdbx_strand_id
1 'polypeptide(L)'
;MNHWRQSVVEIQTRKRQVNECERAQAALSKVTACFQQMANFLGSNMDRSFLREELEETRTAAHKICSGLHRRLLSLLTEMEQGQEDKEQAERLWVIFLSSLENFQQDLQKVKVLRELFPLI
;
A
#
# COMPACT_ATOMS: atom_id res chain seq x y z
N MET A 1 -37.37 9.10 -17.18
CA MET A 1 -36.87 7.72 -17.01
C MET A 1 -35.33 7.70 -16.87
N ASN A 2 -34.73 8.65 -16.11
CA ASN A 2 -33.29 8.95 -16.23
C ASN A 2 -32.53 8.82 -14.89
N HIS A 3 -33.19 9.10 -13.77
CA HIS A 3 -32.60 9.06 -12.41
C HIS A 3 -32.16 7.65 -11.98
N TRP A 4 -32.94 6.61 -12.31
CA TRP A 4 -32.60 5.23 -11.99
C TRP A 4 -31.34 4.74 -12.69
N ARG A 5 -31.15 5.08 -13.98
CA ARG A 5 -29.92 4.72 -14.70
C ARG A 5 -28.71 5.40 -14.10
N GLN A 6 -28.85 6.68 -13.73
CA GLN A 6 -27.77 7.45 -13.14
C GLN A 6 -27.35 6.91 -11.76
N SER A 7 -28.32 6.58 -10.90
CA SER A 7 -28.05 5.95 -9.60
C SER A 7 -27.38 4.57 -9.72
N VAL A 8 -27.79 3.74 -10.68
CA VAL A 8 -27.15 2.43 -10.92
C VAL A 8 -25.70 2.60 -11.40
N VAL A 9 -25.43 3.58 -12.26
CA VAL A 9 -24.07 3.90 -12.72
C VAL A 9 -23.20 4.40 -11.57
N GLU A 10 -23.73 5.22 -10.67
CA GLU A 10 -23.01 5.71 -9.48
C GLU A 10 -22.66 4.58 -8.52
N ILE A 11 -23.57 3.63 -8.28
CA ILE A 11 -23.31 2.43 -7.46
C ILE A 11 -22.21 1.58 -8.09
N GLN A 12 -22.30 1.31 -9.41
CA GLN A 12 -21.30 0.51 -10.11
C GLN A 12 -19.92 1.17 -10.11
N THR A 13 -19.89 2.49 -10.26
CA THR A 13 -18.65 3.28 -10.22
C THR A 13 -17.97 3.18 -8.87
N ARG A 14 -18.72 3.34 -7.77
CA ARG A 14 -18.19 3.21 -6.40
C ARG A 14 -17.64 1.83 -6.12
N LYS A 15 -18.41 0.78 -6.45
CA LYS A 15 -17.98 -0.61 -6.29
C LYS A 15 -16.69 -0.91 -7.05
N ARG A 16 -16.54 -0.35 -8.25
CA ARG A 16 -15.29 -0.46 -9.02
C ARG A 16 -14.13 0.24 -8.31
N GLN A 17 -14.33 1.46 -7.81
CA GLN A 17 -13.27 2.19 -7.10
C GLN A 17 -12.81 1.47 -5.82
N VAL A 18 -13.73 0.88 -5.07
CA VAL A 18 -13.41 0.06 -3.89
C VAL A 18 -12.59 -1.17 -4.30
N ASN A 19 -13.00 -1.91 -5.34
CA ASN A 19 -12.23 -3.04 -5.86
C ASN A 19 -10.82 -2.65 -6.33
N GLU A 20 -10.69 -1.49 -7.00
CA GLU A 20 -9.36 -0.98 -7.37
C GLU A 20 -8.49 -0.69 -6.13
N CYS A 21 -9.09 -0.23 -5.02
CA CYS A 21 -8.38 -0.06 -3.75
C CYS A 21 -7.99 -1.41 -3.12
N GLU A 22 -8.84 -2.43 -3.17
CA GLU A 22 -8.51 -3.79 -2.71
C GLU A 22 -7.32 -4.37 -3.48
N ARG A 23 -7.31 -4.20 -4.80
CA ARG A 23 -6.21 -4.66 -5.65
C ARG A 23 -4.90 -3.92 -5.34
N ALA A 24 -4.98 -2.61 -5.15
CA ALA A 24 -3.83 -1.82 -4.75
C ALA A 24 -3.31 -2.20 -3.35
N GLN A 25 -4.20 -2.48 -2.40
CA GLN A 25 -3.85 -2.97 -1.07
C GLN A 25 -3.16 -4.34 -1.15
N ALA A 26 -3.67 -5.27 -1.96
CA ALA A 26 -3.02 -6.56 -2.17
C ALA A 26 -1.64 -6.42 -2.82
N ALA A 27 -1.49 -5.49 -3.77
CA ALA A 27 -0.19 -5.18 -4.37
C ALA A 27 0.77 -4.58 -3.34
N LEU A 28 0.29 -3.67 -2.48
CA LEU A 28 1.08 -3.10 -1.38
C LEU A 28 1.59 -4.21 -0.46
N SER A 29 0.71 -5.10 0.03
CA SER A 29 1.10 -6.20 0.91
C SER A 29 2.17 -7.10 0.31
N LYS A 30 2.11 -7.37 -1.00
CA LYS A 30 3.14 -8.17 -1.69
C LYS A 30 4.48 -7.45 -1.76
N VAL A 31 4.47 -6.16 -2.11
CA VAL A 31 5.69 -5.36 -2.25
C VAL A 31 6.35 -5.14 -0.88
N THR A 32 5.58 -4.87 0.17
CA THR A 32 6.13 -4.70 1.52
C THR A 32 6.66 -6.02 2.08
N ALA A 33 5.99 -7.14 1.82
CA ALA A 33 6.53 -8.46 2.18
C ALA A 33 7.85 -8.75 1.45
N CYS A 34 7.93 -8.45 0.15
CA CYS A 34 9.17 -8.59 -0.62
C CYS A 34 10.29 -7.74 -0.01
N PHE A 35 10.01 -6.47 0.27
CA PHE A 35 10.94 -5.55 0.91
C PHE A 35 11.46 -6.10 2.24
N GLN A 36 10.56 -6.59 3.10
CA GLN A 36 10.92 -7.17 4.38
C GLN A 36 11.82 -8.41 4.24
N GLN A 37 11.54 -9.29 3.27
CA GLN A 37 12.38 -10.46 3.00
C GLN A 37 13.79 -10.05 2.55
N MET A 38 13.90 -9.09 1.63
CA MET A 38 15.21 -8.57 1.19
C MET A 38 15.97 -7.90 2.34
N ALA A 39 15.26 -7.15 3.19
CA ALA A 39 15.85 -6.49 4.36
C ALA A 39 16.48 -7.48 5.35
N ASN A 40 15.99 -8.73 5.41
CA ASN A 40 16.56 -9.77 6.27
C ASN A 40 17.94 -10.27 5.79
N PHE A 41 18.31 -10.02 4.53
CA PHE A 41 19.61 -10.41 4.00
C PHE A 41 20.69 -9.32 4.19
N LEU A 42 20.33 -8.13 4.70
CA LEU A 42 21.32 -7.10 5.03
C LEU A 42 22.25 -7.58 6.16
N GLY A 43 23.55 -7.31 6.01
CA GLY A 43 24.61 -7.81 6.88
C GLY A 43 25.00 -9.28 6.67
N SER A 44 24.35 -9.99 5.74
CA SER A 44 24.72 -11.37 5.37
C SER A 44 25.71 -11.39 4.20
N ASN A 45 26.17 -12.58 3.81
CA ASN A 45 26.98 -12.79 2.59
C ASN A 45 26.24 -12.44 1.28
N MET A 46 24.91 -12.26 1.34
CA MET A 46 24.07 -11.81 0.24
C MET A 46 23.93 -10.28 0.19
N ASP A 47 24.42 -9.55 1.20
CA ASP A 47 24.38 -8.08 1.23
C ASP A 47 25.42 -7.50 0.26
N ARG A 48 24.96 -7.23 -0.96
CA ARG A 48 25.75 -6.66 -2.05
C ARG A 48 25.05 -5.41 -2.59
N SER A 49 25.77 -4.61 -3.37
CA SER A 49 25.23 -3.42 -4.03
C SER A 49 23.91 -3.69 -4.76
N PHE A 50 23.83 -4.80 -5.49
CA PHE A 50 22.64 -5.26 -6.18
C PHE A 50 21.42 -5.42 -5.24
N LEU A 51 21.56 -6.12 -4.11
CA LEU A 51 20.47 -6.27 -3.13
C LEU A 51 20.00 -4.91 -2.59
N ARG A 52 20.93 -3.97 -2.37
CA ARG A 52 20.59 -2.64 -1.87
C ARG A 52 19.89 -1.78 -2.91
N GLU A 53 20.25 -1.92 -4.18
CA GLU A 53 19.56 -1.28 -5.30
C GLU A 53 18.13 -1.82 -5.42
N GLU A 54 17.94 -3.14 -5.45
CA GLU A 54 16.62 -3.79 -5.47
C GLU A 54 15.74 -3.38 -4.28
N LEU A 55 16.32 -3.24 -3.08
CA LEU A 55 15.63 -2.70 -1.90
C LEU A 55 15.14 -1.26 -2.13
N GLU A 56 15.95 -0.39 -2.74
CA GLU A 56 15.57 0.99 -3.03
C GLU A 56 14.50 1.09 -4.13
N GLU A 57 14.59 0.25 -5.16
CA GLU A 57 13.56 0.14 -6.19
C GLU A 57 12.23 -0.34 -5.60
N THR A 58 12.28 -1.39 -4.77
CA THR A 58 11.12 -1.93 -4.08
C THR A 58 10.52 -0.90 -3.11
N ARG A 59 11.35 -0.14 -2.39
CA ARG A 59 10.90 0.99 -1.56
C ARG A 59 10.16 2.03 -2.39
N THR A 60 10.71 2.38 -3.55
CA THR A 60 10.11 3.36 -4.46
C THR A 60 8.76 2.87 -5.00
N ALA A 61 8.66 1.59 -5.35
CA ALA A 61 7.42 0.97 -5.78
C ALA A 61 6.36 0.99 -4.65
N ALA A 62 6.73 0.58 -3.43
CA ALA A 62 5.85 0.62 -2.27
C ALA A 62 5.32 2.03 -2.01
N HIS A 63 6.21 3.04 -2.04
CA HIS A 63 5.84 4.43 -1.82
C HIS A 63 4.84 4.96 -2.87
N LYS A 64 5.02 4.59 -4.15
CA LYS A 64 4.08 4.95 -5.22
C LYS A 64 2.70 4.33 -4.98
N ILE A 65 2.65 3.04 -4.60
CA ILE A 65 1.39 2.36 -4.29
C ILE A 65 0.71 3.00 -3.09
N CYS A 66 1.44 3.23 -1.98
CA CYS A 66 0.91 3.90 -0.79
C CYS A 66 0.31 5.27 -1.13
N SER A 67 1.03 6.10 -1.88
CA SER A 67 0.58 7.46 -2.24
C SER A 67 -0.64 7.45 -3.16
N GLY A 68 -0.74 6.46 -4.05
CA GLY A 68 -1.92 6.26 -4.90
C GLY A 68 -3.13 5.78 -4.10
N LEU A 69 -2.93 4.78 -3.25
CA LEU A 69 -3.97 4.17 -2.43
C LEU A 69 -4.51 5.15 -1.38
N HIS A 70 -3.65 5.87 -0.68
CA HIS A 70 -4.01 6.92 0.28
C HIS A 70 -4.97 7.94 -0.34
N ARG A 71 -4.61 8.50 -1.51
CA ARG A 71 -5.45 9.50 -2.20
C ARG A 71 -6.81 8.94 -2.59
N ARG A 72 -6.86 7.69 -3.09
CA ARG A 72 -8.11 7.04 -3.51
C ARG A 72 -9.01 6.74 -2.33
N LEU A 73 -8.49 6.13 -1.27
CA LEU A 73 -9.26 5.83 -0.07
C LEU A 73 -9.78 7.11 0.60
N LEU A 74 -8.95 8.15 0.69
CA LEU A 74 -9.37 9.43 1.27
C LEU A 74 -10.54 10.05 0.48
N SER A 75 -10.49 10.02 -0.86
CA SER A 75 -11.60 10.47 -1.72
C SER A 75 -12.89 9.68 -1.42
N LEU A 76 -12.81 8.35 -1.42
CA LEU A 76 -13.97 7.47 -1.18
C LEU A 76 -14.58 7.69 0.20
N LEU A 77 -13.76 7.77 1.25
CA LEU A 77 -14.23 7.97 2.62
C LEU A 77 -14.89 9.34 2.83
N THR A 78 -14.46 10.35 2.07
CA THR A 78 -15.02 11.71 2.14
C THR A 78 -16.34 11.81 1.37
N GLU A 79 -16.45 11.13 0.23
CA GLU A 79 -17.61 11.22 -0.67
C GLU A 79 -18.77 10.30 -0.25
N MET A 80 -18.52 9.22 0.48
CA MET A 80 -19.55 8.24 0.84
C MET A 80 -20.33 8.62 2.10
N GLU A 81 -21.64 8.40 2.05
CA GLU A 81 -22.55 8.61 3.19
C GLU A 81 -22.56 7.39 4.13
N GLN A 82 -22.94 7.62 5.39
CA GLN A 82 -23.05 6.56 6.40
C GLN A 82 -24.09 5.49 6.00
N GLY A 83 -23.81 4.22 6.31
CA GLY A 83 -24.71 3.08 6.04
C GLY A 83 -24.61 2.50 4.62
N GLN A 84 -23.62 2.92 3.83
CA GLN A 84 -23.32 2.31 2.52
C GLN A 84 -22.30 1.17 2.71
N GLU A 85 -22.61 -0.03 2.23
CA GLU A 85 -21.70 -1.20 2.30
C GLU A 85 -20.30 -0.90 1.72
N ASP A 86 -20.26 -0.15 0.61
CA ASP A 86 -19.01 0.31 -0.02
C ASP A 86 -18.17 1.19 0.92
N LYS A 87 -18.82 1.96 1.81
CA LYS A 87 -18.14 2.81 2.80
C LYS A 87 -17.51 1.99 3.91
N GLU A 88 -18.25 1.04 4.47
CA GLU A 88 -17.72 0.13 5.50
C GLU A 88 -16.52 -0.64 4.95
N GLN A 89 -16.59 -1.08 3.70
CA GLN A 89 -15.46 -1.73 3.03
C GLN A 89 -14.27 -0.78 2.82
N ALA A 90 -14.52 0.47 2.42
CA ALA A 90 -13.46 1.48 2.30
C ALA A 90 -12.82 1.81 3.67
N GLU A 91 -13.59 1.88 4.74
CA GLU A 91 -13.10 2.09 6.12
C GLU A 91 -12.26 0.91 6.58
N ARG A 92 -12.70 -0.32 6.31
CA ARG A 92 -11.90 -1.51 6.58
C ARG A 92 -10.58 -1.49 5.82
N LEU A 93 -10.60 -1.15 4.54
CA LEU A 93 -9.39 -1.03 3.72
C LEU A 93 -8.46 0.06 4.25
N TRP A 94 -9.01 1.16 4.76
CA TRP A 94 -8.23 2.22 5.38
C TRP A 94 -7.47 1.74 6.62
N VAL A 95 -8.13 0.97 7.49
CA VAL A 95 -7.46 0.38 8.66
C VAL A 95 -6.33 -0.56 8.21
N ILE A 96 -6.61 -1.47 7.27
CA ILE A 96 -5.59 -2.40 6.74
C ILE A 96 -4.43 -1.63 6.10
N PHE A 97 -4.72 -0.58 5.35
CA PHE A 97 -3.73 0.30 4.74
C PHE A 97 -2.83 0.96 5.79
N LEU A 98 -3.42 1.57 6.82
CA LEU A 98 -2.66 2.21 7.90
C LEU A 98 -1.76 1.21 8.65
N SER A 99 -2.28 0.03 9.00
CA SER A 99 -1.47 -1.02 9.63
C SER A 99 -0.33 -1.50 8.72
N SER A 100 -0.58 -1.61 7.41
CA SER A 100 0.47 -1.98 6.45
C SER A 100 1.54 -0.90 6.33
N LEU A 101 1.13 0.37 6.38
CA LEU A 101 2.04 1.52 6.33
C LEU A 101 2.92 1.59 7.58
N GLU A 102 2.34 1.39 8.76
CA GLU A 102 3.10 1.35 10.02
C GLU A 102 4.15 0.24 10.02
N ASN A 103 3.77 -0.97 9.64
CA ASN A 103 4.72 -2.09 9.50
C ASN A 103 5.84 -1.77 8.51
N PHE A 104 5.48 -1.19 7.35
CA PHE A 104 6.47 -0.79 6.35
C PHE A 104 7.41 0.30 6.87
N GLN A 105 6.94 1.26 7.66
CA GLN A 105 7.77 2.28 8.29
C GLN A 105 8.78 1.66 9.28
N GLN A 106 8.37 0.65 10.04
CA GLN A 106 9.27 -0.10 10.92
C GLN A 106 10.35 -0.83 10.11
N ASP A 107 9.99 -1.47 9.00
CA ASP A 107 10.95 -2.13 8.11
C ASP A 107 11.93 -1.12 7.48
N LEU A 108 11.47 0.07 7.08
CA LEU A 108 12.33 1.14 6.57
C LEU A 108 13.34 1.60 7.61
N GLN A 109 12.91 1.79 8.86
CA GLN A 109 13.79 2.17 9.95
C GLN A 109 14.81 1.07 10.24
N LYS A 110 14.39 -0.20 10.25
CA LYS A 110 15.28 -1.36 10.38
C LYS A 110 16.34 -1.37 9.29
N VAL A 111 15.95 -1.21 8.01
CA VAL A 111 16.89 -1.17 6.88
C VAL A 111 17.90 -0.03 7.02
N LYS A 112 17.44 1.16 7.43
CA LYS A 112 18.34 2.30 7.66
C LYS A 112 19.42 1.95 8.69
N VAL A 113 19.03 1.43 9.85
CA VAL A 113 19.96 1.02 10.91
C VAL A 113 20.92 -0.07 10.43
N LEU A 114 20.42 -1.09 9.72
CA LEU A 114 21.26 -2.18 9.22
C LEU A 114 22.29 -1.69 8.19
N ARG A 115 21.94 -0.75 7.32
CA ARG A 115 22.89 -0.17 6.35
C ARG A 115 24.01 0.62 7.01
N GLU A 116 23.72 1.27 8.15
CA GLU A 116 24.71 2.00 8.95
C GLU A 116 25.65 1.02 9.69
N LEU A 117 25.12 -0.09 10.21
CA LEU A 117 25.91 -1.12 10.89
C LEU A 117 26.78 -1.96 9.95
N PHE A 118 26.31 -2.20 8.73
CA PHE A 118 27.00 -3.00 7.72
C PHE A 118 27.31 -2.12 6.49
N PRO A 119 28.36 -1.30 6.48
CA PRO A 119 28.74 -0.56 5.29
C PRO A 119 29.23 -1.52 4.19
N LEU A 120 28.90 -1.23 2.93
CA LEU A 120 29.55 -1.92 1.81
C LEU A 120 30.98 -1.38 1.68
N ILE A 121 31.94 -2.29 1.60
CA ILE A 121 33.38 -1.99 1.39
C ILE A 121 33.63 -1.76 -0.09
#